data_AF-A0A7R9PBL4-F1
#
_entry.id   AF-A0A7R9PBL4-F1
#
_cell.length_a   1.000
_cell.length_b   1.000
_cell.length_c   1.000
_cell.angle_alpha   90.00
_cell.angle_beta   90.00
_cell.angle_gamma   90.00
#
_symmetry.space_group_name_H-M   'P 1'
#
loop_
_entity.id
_entity.type
_entity.pdbx_description
1 polymer ?
#
loop_
_entity_poly.entity_id
_entity_poly.type
_entity_poly.pdbx_seq_one_letter_code
_entity_poly.pdbx_strand_id
1 'polypeptide(L)'
;LNCVIYRYKSFNSNIPLSSRIVRDTSLNLLMTSCLIPETIDHLVGYAIEQSEHLLGDTINKLLHLCYYLGYTPSHSDEFLVASVNAILRDKERMQGLSLLHSALALCFFHKLPEPLVQFIFTVDFLERMDDEISQCYSKEKPPPVHLTEIRTSITPSSAVEQLNRTSALANYATKACS
;
A
#
# COMPACT_ATOMS: atom_id res chain seq x y z
N LEU A 1 -14.85 8.49 14.70
CA LEU A 1 -14.61 9.23 13.44
C LEU A 1 -14.48 10.74 13.65
N ASN A 2 -15.47 11.43 14.21
CA ASN A 2 -15.46 12.91 14.33
C ASN A 2 -14.28 13.51 15.10
N CYS A 3 -13.81 12.88 16.18
CA CYS A 3 -12.66 13.37 16.95
C CYS A 3 -11.32 13.26 16.17
N VAL A 4 -11.17 12.22 15.35
CA VAL A 4 -9.98 12.00 14.50
C VAL A 4 -9.96 13.01 13.35
N ILE A 5 -11.11 13.23 12.70
CA ILE A 5 -11.25 14.24 11.66
C ILE A 5 -10.95 15.64 12.20
N TYR A 6 -11.44 15.98 13.39
CA TYR A 6 -11.16 17.29 14.00
C TYR A 6 -9.67 17.49 14.27
N ARG A 7 -8.98 16.47 14.83
CA ARG A 7 -7.54 16.51 15.08
C ARG A 7 -6.72 16.81 13.81
N TYR A 8 -7.08 16.22 12.68
CA TYR A 8 -6.36 16.43 11.42
C TYR A 8 -6.81 17.69 10.67
N LYS A 9 -8.05 18.14 10.83
CA LYS A 9 -8.47 19.46 10.31
C LYS A 9 -7.75 20.61 11.03
N SER A 10 -7.44 20.45 12.32
CA SER A 10 -6.60 21.40 13.08
C SER A 10 -5.10 21.28 12.80
N PHE A 11 -4.68 20.35 11.95
CA PHE A 11 -3.27 20.09 11.60
C PHE A 11 -2.67 21.17 10.68
N ASN A 12 -3.42 22.24 10.37
CA ASN A 12 -2.96 23.32 9.52
C ASN A 12 -1.91 24.23 10.16
N SER A 13 -0.87 24.51 9.36
CA SER A 13 0.09 25.63 9.35
C SER A 13 1.03 25.83 10.54
N ASN A 14 0.69 25.37 11.74
CA ASN A 14 1.44 25.71 12.97
C ASN A 14 2.32 24.58 13.52
N ILE A 15 2.27 23.38 12.94
CA ILE A 15 3.09 22.24 13.38
C ILE A 15 4.21 22.03 12.37
N PRO A 16 5.49 22.14 12.77
CA PRO A 16 6.60 21.86 11.88
C PRO A 16 6.53 20.40 11.41
N LEU A 17 6.48 20.21 10.09
CA LEU A 17 6.46 18.88 9.50
C LEU A 17 7.82 18.21 9.60
N SER A 18 7.80 16.89 9.72
CA SER A 18 8.97 16.03 9.69
C SER A 18 8.64 14.72 8.97
N SER A 19 9.67 14.02 8.48
CA SER A 19 9.50 12.69 7.86
C SER A 19 8.66 11.72 8.71
N ARG A 20 8.85 11.74 10.03
CA ARG A 20 8.06 10.92 10.97
C ARG A 20 6.58 11.31 10.95
N ILE A 21 6.30 12.62 10.99
CA ILE A 21 4.94 13.14 10.98
C ILE A 21 4.23 12.79 9.67
N VAL A 22 4.90 12.94 8.52
CA VAL A 22 4.36 12.52 7.21
C VAL A 22 4.00 11.04 7.24
N ARG A 23 4.94 10.20 7.65
CA ARG A 23 4.74 8.75 7.73
C ARG A 23 3.56 8.36 8.61
N ASP A 24 3.53 8.89 9.83
CA ASP A 24 2.56 8.49 10.85
C ASP A 24 1.17 9.05 10.50
N THR A 25 1.09 10.30 10.01
CA THR A 25 -0.19 10.87 9.54
C THR A 25 -0.72 10.10 8.33
N SER A 26 0.12 9.79 7.34
CA SER A 26 -0.32 9.02 6.18
C SER A 26 -0.87 7.65 6.56
N LEU A 27 -0.20 6.95 7.48
CA LEU A 27 -0.68 5.67 7.99
C LEU A 27 -1.99 5.79 8.75
N ASN A 28 -2.15 6.81 9.59
CA ASN A 28 -3.39 7.01 10.33
C ASN A 28 -4.57 7.32 9.39
N LEU A 29 -4.37 8.16 8.38
CA LEU A 29 -5.39 8.46 7.38
C LEU A 29 -5.74 7.21 6.55
N LEU A 30 -4.73 6.39 6.20
CA LEU A 30 -4.92 5.12 5.50
C LEU A 30 -5.76 4.14 6.32
N MET A 31 -5.37 3.89 7.57
CA MET A 31 -6.04 2.94 8.48
C MET A 31 -7.46 3.36 8.84
N THR A 32 -7.74 4.67 8.81
CA THR A 32 -9.08 5.20 9.09
C THR A 32 -9.91 5.43 7.82
N SER A 33 -9.34 5.15 6.64
CA SER A 33 -9.92 5.43 5.32
C SER A 33 -10.46 6.86 5.24
N CYS A 34 -9.71 7.82 5.81
CA CYS A 34 -10.18 9.19 6.01
C CYS A 34 -9.52 10.14 5.01
N LEU A 35 -10.34 10.74 4.14
CA LEU A 35 -9.90 11.76 3.20
C LEU A 35 -10.03 13.15 3.82
N ILE A 36 -8.89 13.82 4.01
CA ILE A 36 -8.80 15.22 4.44
C ILE A 36 -7.88 15.93 3.45
N PRO A 37 -8.44 16.49 2.35
CA PRO A 37 -7.68 17.04 1.24
C PRO A 37 -6.61 18.04 1.66
N GLU A 38 -6.95 18.97 2.56
CA GLU A 38 -6.03 20.03 3.01
C GLU A 38 -4.82 19.46 3.74
N THR A 39 -5.02 18.40 4.54
CA THR A 39 -3.92 17.71 5.22
C THR A 39 -3.06 16.96 4.22
N ILE A 40 -3.65 16.25 3.27
CA ILE A 40 -2.89 15.48 2.27
C ILE A 40 -2.07 16.43 1.39
N ASP A 41 -2.66 17.53 0.90
CA ASP A 41 -1.96 18.55 0.12
C ASP A 41 -0.81 19.19 0.91
N HIS A 42 -0.98 19.42 2.21
CA HIS A 42 0.09 19.94 3.06
C HIS A 42 1.25 18.95 3.21
N LEU A 43 0.97 17.65 3.40
CA LEU A 43 1.99 16.61 3.44
C LEU A 43 2.70 16.46 2.08
N VAL A 44 1.95 16.58 0.98
CA VAL A 44 2.48 16.53 -0.38
C VAL A 44 3.42 17.70 -0.66
N GLY A 45 3.04 18.92 -0.27
CA GLY A 45 3.92 20.09 -0.40
C GLY A 45 5.26 19.89 0.30
N TYR A 46 5.23 19.42 1.55
CA TYR A 46 6.47 19.08 2.28
C TYR A 46 7.25 17.95 1.62
N ALA A 47 6.56 16.94 1.07
CA ALA A 47 7.22 15.83 0.40
C ALA A 47 7.93 16.25 -0.90
N ILE A 48 7.39 17.23 -1.62
CA ILE A 48 8.04 17.85 -2.78
C ILE A 48 9.28 18.61 -2.33
N GLU A 49 9.13 19.53 -1.37
CA GLU A 49 10.19 20.41 -0.87
C GLU A 49 11.38 19.65 -0.27
N GLN A 50 11.12 18.51 0.39
CA GLN A 50 12.12 17.73 1.12
C GLN A 50 12.40 16.36 0.47
N SER A 51 12.05 16.19 -0.81
CA SER A 51 12.12 14.90 -1.52
C SER A 51 13.51 14.25 -1.52
N GLU A 52 14.58 15.04 -1.52
CA GLU A 52 15.96 14.55 -1.43
C GLU A 52 16.32 13.96 -0.05
N HIS A 53 15.63 14.39 1.00
CA HIS A 53 15.89 13.99 2.38
C HIS A 53 14.86 12.97 2.90
N LEU A 54 13.75 12.79 2.21
CA LEU A 54 12.74 11.80 2.55
C LEU A 54 13.09 10.43 1.97
N LEU A 55 13.03 9.41 2.83
CA LEU A 55 13.18 8.02 2.41
C LEU A 55 12.01 7.60 1.50
N GLY A 56 12.33 6.74 0.52
CA GLY A 56 11.36 6.14 -0.39
C GLY A 56 10.19 5.47 0.32
N ASP A 57 10.40 4.83 1.48
CA ASP A 57 9.33 4.26 2.29
C ASP A 57 8.35 5.30 2.87
N THR A 58 8.83 6.48 3.25
CA THR A 58 7.96 7.55 3.76
C THR A 58 7.11 8.11 2.61
N ILE A 59 7.74 8.37 1.46
CA ILE A 59 7.03 8.86 0.28
C ILE A 59 6.04 7.81 -0.24
N ASN A 60 6.43 6.53 -0.29
CA ASN A 60 5.56 5.42 -0.67
C ASN A 60 4.28 5.38 0.17
N LYS A 61 4.35 5.60 1.49
CA LYS A 61 3.14 5.61 2.34
C LYS A 61 2.19 6.74 1.99
N LEU A 62 2.71 7.93 1.68
CA LEU A 62 1.89 9.07 1.24
C LEU A 62 1.33 8.84 -0.17
N LEU A 63 2.14 8.33 -1.09
CA LEU A 63 1.73 7.98 -2.45
C LEU A 63 0.64 6.90 -2.46
N HIS A 64 0.84 5.84 -1.68
CA HIS A 64 -0.12 4.76 -1.52
C HIS A 64 -1.41 5.26 -0.85
N LEU A 65 -1.34 6.20 0.10
CA LEU A 65 -2.53 6.84 0.65
C LEU A 65 -3.36 7.55 -0.44
N CYS A 66 -2.70 8.34 -1.31
CA CYS A 66 -3.37 9.05 -2.40
C CYS A 66 -4.06 8.06 -3.33
N TYR A 67 -3.36 6.98 -3.72
CA TYR A 67 -3.93 5.88 -4.48
C TYR A 67 -5.12 5.23 -3.79
N TYR A 68 -4.97 4.83 -2.52
CA TYR A 68 -5.98 4.08 -1.76
C TYR A 68 -7.27 4.88 -1.57
N LEU A 69 -7.14 6.19 -1.34
CA LEU A 69 -8.29 7.09 -1.19
C LEU A 69 -8.84 7.60 -2.54
N GLY A 70 -8.21 7.26 -3.66
CA GLY A 70 -8.56 7.77 -4.99
C GLY A 70 -8.44 9.30 -5.09
N TYR A 71 -7.53 9.90 -4.33
CA TYR A 71 -7.35 11.33 -4.24
C TYR A 71 -6.13 11.79 -5.04
N THR A 72 -6.33 12.80 -5.89
CA THR A 72 -5.26 13.45 -6.66
C THR A 72 -4.90 14.79 -5.99
N PRO A 73 -3.69 14.92 -5.42
CA PRO A 73 -3.24 16.17 -4.81
C PRO A 73 -3.12 17.32 -5.80
N SER A 74 -3.20 18.55 -5.28
CA SER A 74 -3.12 19.79 -6.07
C SER A 74 -1.81 19.91 -6.87
N HIS A 75 -0.68 19.48 -6.28
CA HIS A 75 0.65 19.47 -6.92
C HIS A 75 1.06 18.05 -7.34
N SER A 76 0.11 17.27 -7.86
CA SER A 76 0.31 15.84 -8.16
C SER A 76 1.45 15.56 -9.14
N ASP A 77 1.62 16.32 -10.22
CA ASP A 77 2.71 16.08 -11.18
C ASP A 77 4.10 16.21 -10.54
N GLU A 78 4.34 17.29 -9.80
CA GLU A 78 5.60 17.51 -9.06
C GLU A 78 5.83 16.44 -8.00
N PHE A 79 4.77 16.08 -7.27
CA PHE A 79 4.81 15.02 -6.27
C PHE A 79 5.13 13.66 -6.87
N LEU A 80 4.57 13.32 -8.03
CA LEU A 80 4.81 12.05 -8.71
C LEU A 80 6.24 11.97 -9.23
N VAL A 81 6.80 13.07 -9.76
CA VAL A 81 8.22 13.15 -10.13
C VAL A 81 9.11 12.96 -8.90
N ALA A 82 8.85 13.68 -7.81
CA ALA A 82 9.58 13.53 -6.55
C ALA A 82 9.51 12.09 -6.00
N SER A 83 8.33 11.47 -6.10
CA SER A 83 8.10 10.10 -5.66
C SER A 83 8.89 9.09 -6.47
N VAL A 84 8.84 9.19 -7.80
CA VAL A 84 9.62 8.33 -8.70
C VAL A 84 11.11 8.43 -8.39
N ASN A 85 11.63 9.65 -8.23
CA ASN A 85 13.05 9.87 -7.95
C ASN A 85 13.46 9.24 -6.61
N ALA A 86 12.70 9.46 -5.55
CA ALA A 86 13.01 8.90 -4.23
C ALA A 86 12.88 7.38 -4.18
N ILE A 87 11.86 6.81 -4.83
CA ILE A 87 11.66 5.37 -4.91
C ILE A 87 12.81 4.72 -5.69
N LEU A 88 13.17 5.25 -6.87
CA LEU A 88 14.25 4.70 -7.67
C LEU A 88 15.63 4.80 -7.01
N ARG A 89 15.85 5.86 -6.22
CA ARG A 89 17.05 6.06 -5.40
C ARG A 89 17.19 5.02 -4.29
N ASP A 90 16.06 4.65 -3.67
CA ASP A 90 16.06 3.81 -2.46
C ASP A 90 15.60 2.36 -2.72
N LYS A 91 15.25 1.98 -3.96
CA LYS A 91 14.59 0.71 -4.29
C LYS A 91 15.33 -0.54 -3.79
N GLU A 92 16.65 -0.53 -3.79
CA GLU A 92 17.46 -1.65 -3.31
C GLU A 92 17.33 -1.87 -1.78
N ARG A 93 16.90 -0.83 -1.05
CA ARG A 93 16.77 -0.84 0.41
C ARG A 93 15.32 -0.90 0.90
N MET A 94 14.35 -0.52 0.06
CA MET A 94 12.92 -0.57 0.39
C MET A 94 12.42 -2.00 0.46
N GLN A 95 11.44 -2.28 1.34
CA GLN A 95 10.76 -3.58 1.43
C GLN A 95 10.04 -3.96 0.13
N GLY A 96 9.96 -5.25 -0.19
CA GLY A 96 9.28 -5.75 -1.39
C GLY A 96 7.84 -5.29 -1.48
N LEU A 97 7.09 -5.39 -0.38
CA LEU A 97 5.71 -4.89 -0.30
C LEU A 97 5.62 -3.38 -0.55
N SER A 98 6.56 -2.59 -0.02
CA SER A 98 6.59 -1.14 -0.26
C SER A 98 6.79 -0.82 -1.75
N LEU A 99 7.65 -1.56 -2.43
CA LEU A 99 7.90 -1.38 -3.87
C LEU A 99 6.70 -1.78 -4.72
N LEU A 100 6.00 -2.86 -4.36
CA LEU A 100 4.75 -3.24 -5.02
C LEU A 100 3.66 -2.18 -4.84
N HIS A 101 3.51 -1.64 -3.63
CA HIS A 101 2.57 -0.55 -3.37
C HIS A 101 2.91 0.71 -4.18
N SER A 102 4.19 1.05 -4.27
CA SER A 102 4.69 2.14 -5.11
C SER A 102 4.37 1.91 -6.58
N ALA A 103 4.67 0.72 -7.11
CA ALA A 103 4.41 0.38 -8.50
C ALA A 103 2.91 0.43 -8.83
N LEU A 104 2.06 -0.08 -7.94
CA LEU A 104 0.61 -0.04 -8.09
C LEU A 104 0.07 1.40 -8.10
N ALA A 105 0.50 2.22 -7.16
CA ALA A 105 0.08 3.62 -7.08
C ALA A 105 0.58 4.43 -8.29
N LEU A 106 1.84 4.27 -8.70
CA LEU A 106 2.37 4.95 -9.88
C LEU A 106 1.69 4.48 -11.18
N CYS A 107 1.30 3.20 -11.26
CA CYS A 107 0.51 2.67 -12.37
C CYS A 107 -0.86 3.36 -12.45
N PHE A 108 -1.55 3.49 -11.31
CA PHE A 108 -2.83 4.21 -11.22
C PHE A 108 -2.73 5.66 -11.69
N PHE A 109 -1.64 6.36 -11.34
CA PHE A 109 -1.41 7.74 -11.80
C PHE A 109 -0.77 7.84 -13.19
N HIS A 110 -0.58 6.72 -13.91
CA HIS A 110 0.08 6.67 -15.22
C HIS A 110 1.51 7.27 -15.24
N LYS A 111 2.25 7.11 -14.13
CA LYS A 111 3.65 7.57 -13.98
C LYS A 111 4.61 6.45 -13.56
N LEU A 112 4.29 5.19 -13.87
CA LEU A 112 5.14 4.05 -13.55
C LEU A 112 6.43 4.08 -14.39
N PRO A 113 7.62 4.23 -13.79
CA PRO A 113 8.87 4.31 -14.55
C PRO A 113 9.35 2.92 -14.96
N GLU A 114 9.83 2.78 -16.19
CA GLU A 114 10.36 1.51 -16.71
C GLU A 114 11.47 0.89 -15.84
N PRO A 115 12.43 1.64 -15.28
CA PRO A 115 13.43 1.07 -14.37
C PRO A 115 12.83 0.39 -13.12
N LEU A 116 11.68 0.86 -12.63
CA LEU A 116 11.01 0.20 -11.50
C LEU A 116 10.36 -1.11 -11.95
N VAL A 117 9.74 -1.14 -13.13
CA VAL A 117 9.18 -2.36 -13.72
C VAL A 117 10.27 -3.42 -13.90
N GLN A 118 11.38 -3.03 -14.53
CA GLN A 118 12.50 -3.94 -14.74
C GLN A 118 13.04 -4.48 -13.43
N PHE A 119 13.07 -3.66 -12.36
CA PHE A 119 13.51 -4.08 -11.04
C PHE A 119 12.56 -5.09 -10.36
N ILE A 120 11.25 -4.79 -10.29
CA ILE A 120 10.28 -5.64 -9.57
C ILE A 120 9.95 -6.97 -10.28
N PHE A 121 10.38 -7.14 -11.53
CA PHE A 121 10.25 -8.40 -12.27
C PHE A 121 11.58 -9.14 -12.44
N THR A 122 12.64 -8.73 -11.71
CA THR A 122 13.88 -9.51 -11.65
C THR A 122 13.73 -10.76 -10.78
N VAL A 123 14.50 -11.81 -11.09
CA VAL A 123 14.58 -13.03 -10.27
C VAL A 123 15.00 -12.68 -8.85
N ASP A 124 16.04 -11.86 -8.68
CA ASP A 124 16.54 -11.42 -7.37
C ASP A 124 15.45 -10.76 -6.51
N PHE A 125 14.60 -9.93 -7.13
CA PHE A 125 13.47 -9.31 -6.42
C PHE A 125 12.40 -10.34 -6.03
N LEU A 126 12.07 -11.28 -6.93
CA LEU A 126 11.08 -12.32 -6.66
C LEU A 126 11.54 -13.26 -5.53
N GLU A 127 12.81 -13.70 -5.54
CA GLU A 127 13.39 -14.50 -4.45
C GLU A 127 13.34 -13.74 -3.11
N ARG A 128 13.68 -12.45 -3.15
CA ARG A 128 13.57 -11.59 -1.97
C ARG A 128 12.13 -11.48 -1.45
N MET A 129 11.13 -11.44 -2.34
CA MET A 129 9.73 -11.45 -1.91
C MET A 129 9.33 -12.78 -1.29
N ASP A 130 9.77 -13.90 -1.85
CA ASP A 130 9.51 -15.23 -1.27
C ASP A 130 10.08 -15.33 0.15
N ASP A 131 11.27 -14.77 0.38
CA ASP A 131 11.87 -14.65 1.71
C ASP A 131 11.02 -13.78 2.65
N GLU A 132 10.59 -12.59 2.21
CA GLU A 132 9.74 -11.70 3.01
C GLU A 132 8.40 -12.38 3.38
N ILE A 133 7.80 -13.11 2.45
CA ILE A 133 6.54 -13.85 2.65
C ILE A 133 6.74 -15.02 3.64
N SER A 134 7.81 -15.81 3.49
CA SER A 134 8.11 -16.92 4.40
C SER A 134 8.31 -16.48 5.85
N GLN A 135 8.88 -15.28 6.05
CA GLN A 135 9.05 -14.66 7.37
C GLN A 135 7.75 -14.17 8.00
N CYS A 136 6.72 -13.90 7.19
CA CYS A 136 5.39 -13.57 7.69
C CYS A 136 4.69 -14.81 8.26
N TYR A 137 4.74 -15.93 7.54
CA TYR A 137 4.06 -17.17 7.94
C TYR A 137 4.76 -17.93 9.07
N SER A 138 6.08 -17.81 9.22
CA SER A 138 6.81 -18.45 10.33
C SER A 138 6.44 -17.91 11.72
N LYS A 139 5.77 -16.75 11.80
CA LYS A 139 5.26 -16.17 13.05
C LYS A 139 3.81 -16.57 13.37
N GLU A 140 3.07 -17.07 12.39
CA GLU A 140 1.76 -17.68 12.60
C GLU A 140 1.98 -19.14 12.98
N LYS A 141 2.10 -19.42 14.28
CA LYS A 141 1.78 -20.78 14.73
C LYS A 141 0.33 -21.03 14.29
N PRO A 142 0.04 -22.06 13.48
CA PRO A 142 -1.35 -22.46 13.29
C PRO A 142 -1.96 -22.62 14.69
N PRO A 143 -3.18 -22.09 14.95
CA PRO A 143 -3.82 -22.27 16.23
C PRO A 143 -3.78 -23.76 16.55
N PRO A 144 -3.52 -24.18 17.80
CA PRO A 144 -3.48 -25.60 18.15
C PRO A 144 -4.84 -26.19 17.83
N VAL A 145 -4.94 -26.78 16.64
CA VAL A 145 -6.11 -27.54 16.22
C VAL A 145 -6.13 -28.72 17.17
N HIS A 146 -7.09 -28.76 18.09
CA HIS A 146 -7.46 -30.00 18.74
C HIS A 146 -7.94 -30.93 17.62
N LEU A 147 -7.03 -31.72 17.06
CA LEU A 147 -7.24 -32.64 15.94
C LEU A 147 -8.12 -33.84 16.29
N THR A 148 -8.91 -33.76 17.37
CA THR A 148 -9.75 -34.86 17.86
C THR A 148 -11.22 -34.76 17.45
N GLU A 149 -11.73 -33.65 16.92
CA GLU A 149 -13.18 -33.52 16.66
C GLU A 149 -13.60 -33.33 15.19
N ILE A 150 -12.69 -33.15 14.23
CA ILE A 150 -13.07 -32.89 12.82
C ILE A 150 -13.25 -34.18 12.00
N ARG A 151 -13.05 -35.38 12.58
CA ARG A 151 -13.20 -36.65 11.83
C ARG A 151 -14.63 -37.20 11.78
N THR A 152 -15.62 -36.57 12.41
CA THR A 152 -16.99 -37.12 12.49
C THR A 152 -18.11 -36.26 11.91
N SER A 153 -17.83 -35.11 11.29
CA SER A 153 -18.91 -34.22 10.77
C SER A 153 -18.77 -33.76 9.32
N ILE A 154 -17.85 -34.31 8.53
CA ILE A 154 -17.82 -34.04 7.09
C ILE A 154 -18.86 -34.93 6.38
N THR A 155 -20.12 -34.51 6.39
CA THR A 155 -21.05 -34.88 5.32
C THR A 155 -20.70 -34.10 4.04
N PRO A 156 -20.76 -34.74 2.85
CA PRO A 156 -20.19 -34.21 1.61
C PRO A 156 -21.11 -33.18 0.93
N SER A 157 -21.42 -32.07 1.60
CA SER A 157 -22.28 -31.01 1.04
C SER A 157 -21.61 -29.63 0.96
N SER A 158 -20.49 -29.36 1.64
CA SER A 158 -19.88 -28.02 1.67
C SER A 158 -18.71 -27.81 0.70
N ALA A 159 -18.16 -28.88 0.10
CA ALA A 159 -17.05 -28.77 -0.86
C ALA A 159 -17.48 -28.22 -2.23
N VAL A 160 -18.73 -28.45 -2.62
CA VAL A 160 -19.28 -27.93 -3.89
C VAL A 160 -19.59 -26.42 -3.79
N GLU A 161 -19.89 -25.92 -2.59
CA GLU A 161 -20.27 -24.52 -2.41
C GLU A 161 -19.06 -23.56 -2.35
N GLN A 162 -17.89 -24.04 -1.93
CA GLN A 162 -16.66 -23.23 -1.99
C GLN A 162 -16.03 -23.19 -3.38
N LEU A 163 -16.13 -24.25 -4.19
CA LEU A 163 -15.66 -24.24 -5.58
C LEU A 163 -16.52 -23.31 -6.47
N ASN A 164 -17.81 -23.15 -6.15
CA ASN A 164 -18.71 -22.27 -6.90
C ASN A 164 -18.54 -20.77 -6.57
N ARG A 165 -17.91 -20.42 -5.44
CA ARG A 165 -17.63 -19.02 -5.09
C ARG A 165 -16.35 -18.50 -5.74
N THR A 166 -15.36 -19.35 -6.00
CA THR A 166 -14.14 -18.99 -6.73
C THR A 166 -14.36 -18.93 -8.25
N SER A 167 -15.28 -19.72 -8.81
CA SER A 167 -15.64 -19.61 -10.24
C SER A 167 -16.47 -18.37 -10.58
N ALA A 168 -17.23 -17.82 -9.63
CA ALA A 168 -17.99 -16.58 -9.80
C ALA A 168 -17.10 -15.32 -9.88
N LEU A 169 -15.98 -15.30 -9.15
CA LEU A 169 -15.02 -14.19 -9.19
C LEU A 169 -14.13 -14.24 -10.45
N ALA A 170 -13.80 -15.43 -10.94
CA ALA A 170 -13.06 -15.60 -12.19
C ALA A 170 -13.84 -15.08 -13.41
N ASN A 171 -15.16 -15.30 -13.45
CA ASN A 171 -16.02 -14.86 -14.56
C ASN A 171 -16.26 -13.34 -14.60
N TYR A 172 -16.08 -12.63 -13.49
CA TYR A 172 -16.22 -11.16 -13.46
C TYR A 172 -14.96 -10.46 -14.00
N ALA A 173 -13.78 -11.07 -13.81
CA ALA A 173 -12.51 -10.54 -14.32
C ALA A 173 -12.40 -10.69 -15.85
N THR A 174 -12.92 -11.77 -16.43
CA THR A 174 -12.87 -11.98 -17.90
C THR A 174 -13.85 -11.07 -18.66
N LYS A 175 -14.89 -10.55 -18.01
CA LYS A 175 -15.90 -9.69 -18.64
C LYS A 175 -15.59 -8.18 -18.56
N ALA A 176 -14.57 -7.80 -17.80
CA ALA A 176 -14.10 -6.41 -17.68
C ALA A 176 -12.92 -6.07 -18.61
N CYS A 177 -12.36 -7.07 -19.31
CA CYS A 177 -11.31 -6.91 -20.32
C CYS A 177 -11.75 -7.35 -21.73
N SER A 178 -13.05 -7.26 -22.04
CA SER A 178 -13.61 -7.39 -23.39
C SER A 178 -14.32 -6.10 -23.78
#